data_AF-A0A959KTX0-F1
#
_entry.id   AF-A0A959KTX0-F1
#
_cell.length_a   1.000
_cell.length_b   1.000
_cell.length_c   1.000
_cell.angle_alpha   90.00
_cell.angle_beta   90.00
_cell.angle_gamma   90.00
#
_symmetry.space_group_name_H-M   'P 1'
#
loop_
_entity.id
_entity.type
_entity.pdbx_description
1 polymer ?
#
loop_
_entity_poly.entity_id
_entity_poly.type
_entity_poly.pdbx_seq_one_letter_code
_entity_poly.pdbx_strand_id
1 'polypeptide(L)' 'MVRIGSVELGEFPLLLAPMEDVSDPPFRALCKREGCDMMYTEFISVEGLIRDA' A
#
# COMPACT_ATOMS: atom_id res chain seq x y z
N MET A 1 14.14 -13.37 -7.23
CA MET A 1 13.71 -12.82 -5.92
C MET A 1 13.90 -11.30 -5.87
N VAL A 2 12.85 -10.56 -5.53
CA VAL A 2 12.81 -9.09 -5.39
C VAL A 2 13.14 -8.68 -3.95
N ARG A 3 13.97 -7.64 -3.78
CA ARG A 3 14.38 -7.11 -2.47
C ARG A 3 14.36 -5.58 -2.45
N ILE A 4 13.78 -4.99 -1.40
CA ILE A 4 13.74 -3.54 -1.16
C ILE A 4 14.37 -3.28 0.21
N GLY A 5 15.58 -2.71 0.23
CA GLY A 5 16.35 -2.55 1.48
C GLY A 5 16.55 -3.91 2.17
N SER A 6 16.03 -4.04 3.39
CA SER A 6 16.06 -5.27 4.20
C SER A 6 14.83 -6.17 4.04
N VAL A 7 13.90 -5.86 3.13
CA VAL A 7 12.66 -6.60 2.92
C VAL A 7 12.78 -7.49 1.68
N GLU A 8 12.48 -8.78 1.83
CA GLU A 8 12.44 -9.76 0.75
C GLU A 8 10.98 -10.06 0.37
N LEU A 9 10.63 -10.01 -0.92
CA LEU A 9 9.25 -10.10 -1.41
C LEU A 9 9.00 -11.35 -2.29
N GLY A 10 9.94 -12.29 -2.36
CA GLY A 10 9.80 -13.48 -3.20
C GLY A 10 10.10 -13.24 -4.69
N GLU A 11 9.76 -14.20 -5.55
CA GLU A 11 10.16 -14.22 -6.97
C GLU A 11 9.32 -13.28 -7.85
N PHE A 12 8.00 -13.23 -7.61
CA PHE A 12 7.05 -12.44 -8.39
C PHE A 12 6.02 -11.78 -7.45
N PRO A 13 6.41 -10.70 -6.76
CA PRO A 13 5.57 -10.13 -5.73
C PRO A 13 4.38 -9.35 -6.30
N LEU A 14 3.23 -9.48 -5.66
CA LEU A 14 2.03 -8.69 -5.89
C LEU A 14 1.99 -7.49 -4.94
N LEU A 15 2.11 -6.29 -5.50
CA LEU A 15 2.10 -5.04 -4.75
C LEU A 15 0.80 -4.27 -4.99
N LEU A 16 0.11 -3.88 -3.91
CA LEU A 16 -1.02 -2.95 -3.97
C LEU A 16 -0.50 -1.51 -4.01
N ALA A 17 -0.69 -0.82 -5.14
CA ALA A 17 -0.28 0.57 -5.30
C ALA A 17 -1.07 1.53 -4.38
N PRO A 18 -0.47 2.66 -3.94
CA PRO A 18 -1.18 3.71 -3.21
C PRO A 18 -2.17 4.41 -4.14
N MET A 19 -3.44 4.41 -3.76
CA MET A 19 -4.55 5.01 -4.52
C MET A 19 -5.50 5.70 -3.54
N GLU A 20 -5.72 7.00 -3.73
CA GLU A 20 -6.69 7.81 -2.97
C GLU A 20 -8.09 7.20 -3.08
N ASP A 21 -8.83 7.14 -1.97
CA ASP A 21 -10.20 6.61 -1.85
C ASP A 21 -10.38 5.13 -2.29
N VAL A 22 -9.31 4.42 -2.60
CA VAL A 22 -9.34 3.00 -3.01
C VAL A 22 -8.57 2.13 -2.04
N SER A 23 -7.35 2.54 -1.67
CA SER A 23 -6.48 1.74 -0.82
C SER A 23 -6.74 1.96 0.67
N ASP A 24 -8.00 2.12 1.06
CA ASP A 24 -8.48 2.37 2.43
C ASP A 24 -8.25 1.16 3.37
N PRO A 25 -8.45 1.28 4.70
CA PRO A 25 -8.20 0.18 5.63
C PRO A 25 -8.99 -1.10 5.32
N PRO A 26 -10.31 -1.07 5.01
CA PRO A 26 -11.06 -2.24 4.57
C PRO A 26 -10.50 -2.91 3.31
N PHE A 27 -10.18 -2.16 2.26
CA PHE A 27 -9.67 -2.72 1.00
C PHE A 27 -8.29 -3.36 1.20
N ARG A 28 -7.39 -2.71 1.95
CA ARG A 28 -6.08 -3.30 2.31
C ARG A 28 -6.24 -4.58 3.11
N ALA A 29 -7.20 -4.64 4.02
CA ALA A 29 -7.48 -5.86 4.79
C ALA A 29 -7.93 -7.01 3.87
N LEU A 30 -8.73 -6.72 2.84
CA LEU A 30 -9.09 -7.70 1.82
C LEU A 30 -7.85 -8.14 1.02
N CYS A 31 -7.07 -7.22 0.44
CA CYS A 31 -5.87 -7.55 -0.33
C CYS A 31 -4.86 -8.39 0.48
N LYS A 32 -4.71 -8.11 1.77
CA LYS A 32 -3.86 -8.91 2.67
C LYS A 32 -4.35 -10.36 2.80
N ARG A 33 -5.66 -10.59 2.87
CA ARG A 33 -6.23 -11.94 2.92
C ARG A 33 -6.08 -12.69 1.60
N GLU A 34 -6.10 -11.98 0.48
CA GLU A 34 -5.97 -12.55 -0.87
C GLU A 34 -4.50 -12.76 -1.32
N GLY A 35 -3.52 -12.52 -0.45
CA GLY A 35 -2.11 -12.83 -0.73
C GLY A 35 -1.30 -11.71 -1.38
N CYS A 36 -1.66 -10.45 -1.16
CA CYS A 36 -0.81 -9.32 -1.54
C CYS A 36 0.45 -9.24 -0.65
N ASP A 37 1.63 -9.20 -1.25
CA ASP A 37 2.93 -9.29 -0.56
C ASP A 37 3.35 -7.98 0.11
N MET A 38 2.95 -6.85 -0.48
CA MET A 38 3.21 -5.52 0.09
C MET A 38 2.10 -4.55 -0.33
N MET A 39 1.70 -3.71 0.61
CA MET A 39 0.62 -2.75 0.43
C MET A 39 1.06 -1.39 0.95
N TYR A 40 0.56 -0.32 0.33
CA TYR A 40 0.71 1.05 0.79
C TYR A 40 -0.59 1.56 1.39
N THR A 41 -0.52 2.61 2.21
CA THR A 41 -1.71 3.38 2.61
C THR A 41 -2.25 4.18 1.43
N GLU A 42 -3.39 4.83 1.66
CA GLU A 42 -3.96 5.78 0.70
C GLU A 42 -2.98 6.90 0.35
N PHE A 43 -3.12 7.40 -0.87
CA PHE A 43 -2.45 8.61 -1.28
C PHE A 43 -3.15 9.80 -0.63
N ILE A 44 -2.43 10.56 0.21
CA ILE A 44 -2.95 11.73 0.91
C ILE A 44 -2.17 12.97 0.51
N SER A 45 -2.88 14.05 0.20
CA SER A 45 -2.29 15.37 -0.05
C SER A 45 -1.62 15.92 1.20
N VAL A 46 -0.30 16.13 1.13
CA VAL A 46 0.47 16.78 2.19
C VAL A 46 -0.02 18.21 2.45
N GLU A 47 -0.43 18.94 1.41
CA GLU A 47 -0.95 20.31 1.58
C GLU A 47 -2.29 20.31 2.33
N GLY A 48 -3.17 19.33 2.08
CA GLY A 48 -4.42 19.16 2.82
C GLY A 48 -4.19 18.83 4.29
N LEU A 49 -3.22 17.94 4.58
CA LEU A 49 -2.79 17.60 5.93
C LEU A 49 -2.24 18.80 6.72
N ILE A 50 -1.46 19.68 6.07
CA ILE A 50 -0.85 20.84 6.73
C ILE A 50 -1.88 21.96 6.99
N ARG A 51 -2.95 22.03 6.19
CA ARG A 51 -3.94 23.12 6.24
C ARG A 51 -5.24 22.77 6.99
N ASP A 52 -5.27 21.66 7.73
CA ASP A 52 -6.45 21.15 8.45
C ASP A 52 -7.71 21.09 7.55
N ALA A 53 -7.54 20.58 6.32
CA ALA A 53 -8.65 20.38 5.40
C ALA A 53 -9.61 19.27 5.88
#